data_AF-A0A8C1QPA7-F1
#
_entry.id   AF-A0A8C1QPA7-F1
#
_cell.length_a   1.000
_cell.length_b   1.000
_cell.length_c   1.000
_cell.angle_alpha   90.00
_cell.angle_beta   90.00
_cell.angle_gamma   90.00
#
_symmetry.space_group_name_H-M   'P 1'
#
loop_
_entity.id
_entity.type
_entity.pdbx_description
1 polymer ?
#
loop_
_entity_poly.entity_id
_entity_poly.type
_entity_poly.pdbx_seq_one_letter_code
_entity_poly.pdbx_strand_id
1 'polypeptide(L)'
;MMASSYNAKDEDGHHPGSVGSGGPGAVKSKKPDNTAFKQQRLPAWQPILTAGTVLPAFFMIGLIFIPIGIGLLVTSNNIKEFEIDYTGVDMFSPCFNCSQSYSWNSTSACTCSVPFTLDQPFESNVFMYYGLSNFYQNHRRYVKSRDDSQLNGDKSSLLNPSKECEPYRTSDKKSIAPCGAIANSLFNDTLELFYIHPNGSRIAIHLVKTGIAWWTDKHVKFRNPGENNNNLSIVFQDTSKPVNWRKPVYELDPSDPDNNGFINEDFIVWMRTAALPTFRKLYRIIQKKKDNMTPTLPPGNYSLEVIYSILEKRITKMKTQIKMLRFTVFLRSVYCQIHKLPELSMLKKENILILFFQLQNLTFISKFYLLFFCNYL
;
A
#
# COMPACT_ATOMS: atom_id res chain seq x y z
N MET A 1 -42.88 -6.17 2.25
CA MET A 1 -43.90 -6.81 3.12
C MET A 1 -43.45 -6.64 4.56
N MET A 2 -44.42 -6.30 5.41
CA MET A 2 -44.35 -5.79 6.78
C MET A 2 -43.16 -6.25 7.64
N ALA A 3 -42.41 -5.29 8.20
CA ALA A 3 -41.65 -5.49 9.42
C ALA A 3 -42.65 -5.54 10.59
N SER A 4 -42.79 -6.70 11.23
CA SER A 4 -43.52 -6.80 12.49
C SER A 4 -42.60 -6.36 13.61
N SER A 5 -42.99 -5.28 14.29
CA SER A 5 -42.37 -4.73 15.47
C SER A 5 -42.26 -5.78 16.59
N TYR A 6 -41.06 -5.91 17.15
CA TYR A 6 -40.79 -6.72 18.33
C TYR A 6 -41.26 -5.97 19.58
N ASN A 7 -42.16 -6.57 20.36
CA ASN A 7 -42.41 -6.17 21.75
C ASN A 7 -41.63 -7.14 22.65
N ALA A 8 -40.54 -6.66 23.24
CA ALA A 8 -39.75 -7.40 24.22
C ALA A 8 -40.47 -7.35 25.58
N LYS A 9 -41.44 -8.23 25.78
CA LYS A 9 -42.04 -8.53 27.08
C LYS A 9 -42.61 -9.94 27.01
N ASP A 10 -41.75 -10.91 27.29
CA ASP A 10 -42.10 -12.21 27.84
C ASP A 10 -40.78 -12.82 28.35
N GLU A 11 -40.20 -12.16 29.36
CA GLU A 11 -39.19 -12.78 30.21
C GLU A 11 -39.88 -13.71 31.22
N ASP A 12 -39.31 -14.91 31.31
CA ASP A 12 -39.24 -15.74 32.51
C ASP A 12 -40.53 -16.34 33.10
N GLY A 13 -41.09 -17.29 32.35
CA GLY A 13 -41.79 -18.43 32.94
C GLY A 13 -40.81 -19.46 33.54
N HIS A 14 -40.07 -19.08 34.58
CA HIS A 14 -39.36 -20.05 35.44
C HIS A 14 -40.44 -20.88 36.16
N HIS A 15 -40.67 -22.12 35.74
CA HIS A 15 -41.32 -23.11 36.61
C HIS A 15 -40.25 -23.72 37.50
N PRO A 16 -40.12 -23.32 38.78
CA PRO A 16 -39.38 -24.15 39.71
C PRO A 16 -40.19 -25.45 39.85
N GLY A 17 -39.52 -26.57 39.61
CA GLY A 17 -40.04 -27.88 39.96
C GLY A 17 -40.55 -27.82 41.40
N SER A 18 -41.78 -28.28 41.61
CA SER A 18 -42.38 -28.35 42.94
C SER A 18 -41.40 -29.08 43.86
N VAL A 19 -40.92 -28.38 44.89
CA VAL A 19 -40.29 -29.02 46.04
C VAL A 19 -41.41 -29.72 46.81
N GLY A 20 -41.71 -30.94 46.36
CA GLY A 20 -42.52 -31.91 47.08
C GLY A 20 -41.59 -33.01 47.58
N SER A 21 -41.46 -33.08 48.90
CA SER A 21 -40.79 -34.13 49.68
C SER A 21 -41.01 -35.55 49.12
N GLY A 22 -39.93 -36.31 48.88
CA GLY A 22 -40.03 -37.77 48.69
C GLY A 22 -38.78 -38.51 48.16
N GLY A 23 -37.97 -39.08 49.07
CA GLY A 23 -37.33 -40.40 48.94
C GLY A 23 -36.14 -40.64 47.99
N PRO A 24 -35.22 -41.58 48.33
CA PRO A 24 -34.14 -42.02 47.45
C PRO A 24 -34.75 -42.88 46.32
N GLY A 25 -34.82 -42.32 45.11
CA GLY A 25 -35.45 -42.99 43.96
C GLY A 25 -36.09 -42.06 42.94
N ALA A 26 -36.05 -40.74 43.14
CA ALA A 26 -36.53 -39.78 42.13
C ALA A 26 -35.65 -39.85 40.86
N VAL A 27 -36.17 -40.56 39.85
CA VAL A 27 -35.54 -40.73 38.54
C VAL A 27 -35.34 -39.35 37.91
N LYS A 28 -34.08 -38.90 37.75
CA LYS A 28 -33.75 -37.71 36.96
C LYS A 28 -34.31 -37.90 35.56
N SER A 29 -35.29 -37.08 35.19
CA SER A 29 -35.90 -37.12 33.88
C SER A 29 -34.83 -36.91 32.80
N LYS A 30 -34.72 -37.85 31.85
CA LYS A 30 -33.86 -37.72 30.67
C LYS A 30 -34.46 -36.80 29.60
N LYS A 31 -35.57 -36.12 29.91
CA LYS A 31 -36.26 -35.24 28.96
C LYS A 31 -35.39 -34.00 28.71
N PRO A 32 -35.03 -33.70 27.46
CA PRO A 32 -34.26 -32.51 27.14
C PRO A 32 -35.08 -31.25 27.45
N ASP A 33 -34.37 -30.19 27.86
CA ASP A 33 -35.00 -28.92 28.20
C ASP A 33 -35.77 -28.33 27.01
N ASN A 34 -37.00 -27.91 27.28
CA ASN A 34 -37.92 -27.43 26.25
C ASN A 34 -37.75 -25.92 26.00
N THR A 35 -36.53 -25.49 25.68
CA THR A 35 -36.25 -24.09 25.30
C THR A 35 -36.15 -23.96 23.78
N ALA A 36 -36.55 -22.81 23.22
CA ALA A 36 -36.53 -22.58 21.78
C ALA A 36 -35.14 -22.80 21.14
N PHE A 37 -34.08 -22.48 21.87
CA PHE A 37 -32.69 -22.74 21.46
C PHE A 37 -32.37 -24.23 21.41
N LYS A 38 -32.59 -24.98 22.51
CA LYS A 38 -32.27 -26.41 22.58
C LYS A 38 -33.15 -27.28 21.68
N GLN A 39 -34.37 -26.82 21.39
CA GLN A 39 -35.31 -27.49 20.49
C GLN A 39 -35.17 -27.02 19.02
N GLN A 40 -34.23 -26.11 18.72
CA GLN A 40 -33.98 -25.56 17.38
C GLN A 40 -35.22 -24.91 16.74
N ARG A 41 -36.03 -24.22 17.56
CA ARG A 41 -37.26 -23.52 17.15
C ARG A 41 -37.12 -22.00 17.29
N LEU A 42 -35.90 -21.49 17.18
CA LEU A 42 -35.69 -20.05 17.16
C LEU A 42 -36.38 -19.44 15.92
N PRO A 43 -37.00 -18.26 16.05
CA PRO A 43 -37.54 -17.56 14.90
C PRO A 43 -36.40 -17.23 13.93
N ALA A 44 -36.50 -17.73 12.71
CA ALA A 44 -35.53 -17.51 11.67
C ALA A 44 -36.22 -16.90 10.45
N TRP A 45 -35.58 -15.90 9.84
CA TRP A 45 -35.98 -15.41 8.54
C TRP A 45 -35.37 -16.31 7.46
N GLN A 46 -36.21 -16.90 6.62
CA GLN A 46 -35.80 -17.79 5.53
C GLN A 46 -36.18 -17.16 4.19
N PRO A 47 -35.32 -16.29 3.62
CA PRO A 47 -35.60 -15.67 2.34
C PRO A 47 -35.53 -16.69 1.20
N ILE A 48 -36.64 -16.83 0.48
CA ILE A 48 -36.68 -17.61 -0.76
C ILE A 48 -36.33 -16.66 -1.92
N LEU A 49 -35.13 -16.82 -2.48
CA LEU A 49 -34.65 -16.00 -3.60
C LEU A 49 -35.32 -16.43 -4.90
N THR A 50 -36.33 -15.67 -5.33
CA THR A 50 -37.02 -15.86 -6.61
C THR A 50 -36.64 -14.76 -7.60
N ALA A 51 -36.82 -15.01 -8.90
CA ALA A 51 -36.50 -14.03 -9.96
C ALA A 51 -37.17 -12.66 -9.71
N GLY A 52 -38.43 -12.64 -9.26
CA GLY A 52 -39.15 -11.40 -8.95
C GLY A 52 -38.58 -10.60 -7.78
N THR A 53 -37.90 -11.26 -6.83
CA THR A 53 -37.24 -10.60 -5.69
C THR A 53 -35.82 -10.14 -6.01
N VAL A 54 -35.11 -10.87 -6.87
CA VAL A 54 -33.70 -10.64 -7.15
C VAL A 54 -33.51 -9.62 -8.29
N LEU A 55 -34.41 -9.59 -9.27
CA LEU A 55 -34.31 -8.69 -10.42
C LEU A 55 -34.31 -7.19 -10.02
N PRO A 56 -35.22 -6.70 -9.16
CA PRO A 56 -35.19 -5.30 -8.72
C PRO A 56 -33.91 -4.96 -7.95
N ALA A 57 -33.39 -5.90 -7.15
CA ALA A 57 -32.15 -5.69 -6.40
C ALA A 57 -30.95 -5.47 -7.35
N PHE A 58 -30.86 -6.24 -8.43
CA PHE A 58 -29.81 -6.04 -9.45
C PHE A 58 -29.94 -4.69 -10.16
N PHE A 59 -31.16 -4.25 -10.50
CA PHE A 59 -31.35 -2.92 -11.10
C PHE A 59 -30.91 -1.79 -10.15
N MET A 60 -31.25 -1.89 -8.87
CA MET A 60 -30.83 -0.91 -7.87
C MET A 60 -29.31 -0.85 -7.71
N ILE A 61 -28.65 -2.02 -7.64
CA ILE A 61 -27.19 -2.09 -7.58
C ILE A 61 -26.56 -1.47 -8.83
N GLY A 62 -27.09 -1.76 -10.02
CA GLY A 62 -26.63 -1.18 -11.28
C GLY A 62 -26.77 0.35 -11.30
N LEU A 63 -27.93 0.88 -10.93
CA LEU A 63 -28.18 2.33 -10.89
C LEU A 63 -27.25 3.08 -9.92
N ILE A 64 -26.81 2.43 -8.83
CA ILE A 64 -25.87 3.02 -7.87
C ILE A 64 -24.42 2.89 -8.37
N PHE A 65 -24.04 1.73 -8.89
CA PHE A 65 -22.65 1.45 -9.24
C PHE A 65 -22.22 2.05 -10.58
N ILE A 66 -23.12 2.27 -11.53
CA ILE A 66 -22.80 2.94 -12.80
C ILE A 66 -22.26 4.36 -12.57
N PRO A 67 -22.98 5.28 -11.88
CA PRO A 67 -22.48 6.64 -11.67
C PRO A 67 -21.22 6.67 -10.79
N ILE A 68 -21.11 5.80 -9.78
CA ILE A 68 -19.89 5.67 -8.97
C ILE A 68 -18.72 5.22 -9.84
N GLY A 69 -18.92 4.22 -10.70
CA GLY A 69 -17.92 3.71 -11.63
C GLY A 69 -17.45 4.79 -12.61
N ILE A 70 -18.39 5.57 -13.19
CA ILE A 70 -18.06 6.70 -14.07
C ILE A 70 -17.25 7.76 -13.32
N GLY A 71 -17.69 8.15 -12.12
CA GLY A 71 -16.97 9.13 -11.30
C GLY A 71 -15.55 8.69 -10.96
N LEU A 72 -15.36 7.42 -10.57
CA LEU A 72 -14.04 6.84 -10.31
C LEU A 72 -13.18 6.75 -11.58
N LEU A 73 -13.78 6.45 -12.73
CA LEU A 73 -13.08 6.37 -14.01
C LEU A 73 -12.58 7.75 -14.46
N VAL A 74 -13.46 8.75 -14.44
CA VAL A 74 -13.12 10.13 -14.82
C VAL A 74 -12.03 10.69 -13.89
N THR A 75 -12.21 10.55 -12.57
CA THR A 75 -11.20 10.99 -11.60
C THR A 75 -9.87 10.28 -11.78
N SER A 76 -9.88 8.98 -12.12
CA SER A 76 -8.66 8.23 -12.42
C SER A 76 -7.97 8.68 -13.72
N ASN A 77 -8.73 8.99 -14.77
CA ASN A 77 -8.18 9.39 -16.07
C ASN A 77 -7.58 10.80 -16.01
N ASN A 78 -8.06 11.66 -15.12
CA ASN A 78 -7.53 13.01 -14.92
C ASN A 78 -6.20 13.04 -14.13
N ILE A 79 -5.72 11.89 -13.64
CA ILE A 79 -4.43 11.79 -12.95
C ILE A 79 -3.32 11.81 -13.98
N LYS A 80 -2.45 12.83 -13.92
CA LYS A 80 -1.23 12.90 -14.72
C LYS A 80 -0.09 12.19 -13.99
N GLU A 81 0.61 11.34 -14.73
CA GLU A 81 1.75 10.56 -14.27
C GLU A 81 2.84 10.62 -15.33
N PHE A 82 4.10 10.77 -14.90
CA PHE A 82 5.28 10.73 -15.76
C PHE A 82 6.31 9.77 -15.16
N GLU A 83 6.89 8.89 -15.98
CA GLU A 83 7.81 7.84 -15.54
C GLU A 83 9.14 7.96 -16.27
N ILE A 84 10.24 7.87 -15.52
CA ILE A 84 11.60 7.96 -16.01
C ILE A 84 12.34 6.71 -15.55
N ASP A 85 12.82 5.91 -16.49
CA ASP A 85 13.76 4.82 -16.18
C ASP A 85 15.18 5.40 -16.13
N TYR A 86 15.83 5.25 -14.99
CA TYR A 86 17.20 5.68 -14.80
C TYR A 86 18.10 4.49 -14.46
N THR A 87 17.78 3.26 -14.87
CA THR A 87 18.60 2.08 -14.55
C THR A 87 19.98 2.11 -15.22
N GLY A 88 20.07 2.67 -16.43
CA GLY A 88 21.31 2.74 -17.19
C GLY A 88 21.74 1.42 -17.85
N VAL A 89 20.79 0.60 -18.31
CA VAL A 89 21.10 -0.69 -18.98
C VAL A 89 21.60 -0.49 -20.41
N ASP A 90 21.00 0.46 -21.12
CA ASP A 90 21.32 0.73 -22.52
C ASP A 90 22.57 1.61 -22.65
N MET A 91 23.42 1.33 -23.64
CA MET A 91 24.65 2.11 -23.89
C MET A 91 24.38 3.59 -24.20
N PHE A 92 23.19 3.90 -24.71
CA PHE A 92 22.75 5.27 -25.00
C PHE A 92 22.13 5.97 -23.78
N SER A 93 21.94 5.28 -22.66
CA SER A 93 21.39 5.88 -21.46
C SER A 93 22.41 6.85 -20.84
N PRO A 94 22.00 8.05 -20.40
CA PRO A 94 22.88 9.00 -19.72
C PRO A 94 23.54 8.41 -18.46
N CYS A 95 22.92 7.38 -17.89
CA CYS A 95 23.34 6.73 -16.67
C CYS A 95 24.12 5.43 -16.88
N PHE A 96 24.42 5.04 -18.13
CA PHE A 96 25.15 3.81 -18.45
C PHE A 96 26.52 3.72 -17.78
N ASN A 97 27.27 4.83 -17.76
CA ASN A 97 28.58 4.87 -17.09
C ASN A 97 28.45 4.60 -15.59
N CYS A 98 27.38 5.07 -14.95
CA CYS A 98 27.14 4.85 -13.51
C CYS A 98 26.60 3.45 -13.17
N SER A 99 25.97 2.76 -14.13
CA SER A 99 25.55 1.37 -13.96
C SER A 99 26.75 0.42 -14.09
N GLN A 100 27.66 0.71 -15.04
CA GLN A 100 28.80 -0.14 -15.35
C GLN A 100 30.02 0.07 -14.43
N SER A 101 30.28 1.32 -14.01
CA SER A 101 31.47 1.68 -13.21
C SER A 101 31.27 1.54 -11.69
N TYR A 102 30.10 1.09 -11.22
CA TYR A 102 29.83 1.03 -9.79
C TYR A 102 30.65 -0.07 -9.10
N SER A 103 31.76 0.33 -8.48
CA SER A 103 32.48 -0.45 -7.48
C SER A 103 31.98 -0.03 -6.10
N TRP A 104 31.57 -0.99 -5.28
CA TRP A 104 31.15 -0.75 -3.88
C TRP A 104 32.22 -0.03 -3.04
N ASN A 105 33.48 -0.11 -3.48
CA ASN A 105 34.65 0.45 -2.83
C ASN A 105 35.07 1.82 -3.43
N SER A 106 34.31 2.34 -4.40
CA SER A 106 34.58 3.67 -4.96
C SER A 106 34.02 4.74 -4.02
N THR A 107 34.91 5.55 -3.46
CA THR A 107 34.57 6.72 -2.64
C THR A 107 33.88 7.82 -3.43
N SER A 108 34.04 7.87 -4.76
CA SER A 108 33.35 8.82 -5.63
C SER A 108 31.91 8.41 -5.88
N ALA A 109 30.97 9.31 -5.58
CA ALA A 109 29.58 9.17 -6.00
C ALA A 109 29.49 9.37 -7.53
N CYS A 110 28.76 8.49 -8.22
CA CYS A 110 28.52 8.65 -9.65
C CYS A 110 27.21 9.39 -9.87
N THR A 111 27.29 10.51 -10.58
CA THR A 111 26.12 11.34 -10.89
C THR A 111 25.80 11.26 -12.38
N CYS A 112 24.54 11.01 -12.73
CA CYS A 112 24.05 11.12 -14.10
C CYS A 112 22.89 12.11 -14.18
N SER A 113 22.67 12.67 -15.37
CA SER A 113 21.61 13.63 -15.64
C SER A 113 20.71 13.10 -16.74
N VAL A 114 19.42 12.92 -16.45
CA VAL A 114 18.42 12.41 -17.38
C VAL A 114 17.50 13.56 -17.80
N PRO A 115 17.65 14.11 -19.01
CA PRO A 115 16.76 15.15 -19.52
C PRO A 115 15.40 14.55 -19.90
N PHE A 116 14.33 15.28 -19.65
CA PHE A 116 12.97 14.91 -20.05
C PHE A 116 12.09 16.14 -20.26
N THR A 117 10.97 15.97 -20.96
CA THR A 117 10.02 17.05 -21.25
C THR A 117 8.65 16.73 -20.66
N LEU A 118 8.01 17.73 -20.07
CA LEU A 118 6.62 17.64 -19.62
C LEU A 118 5.75 18.42 -20.60
N ASP A 119 4.87 17.72 -21.32
CA ASP A 119 3.96 18.35 -22.29
C ASP A 119 2.78 19.05 -21.63
N GLN A 120 2.38 18.57 -20.44
CA GLN A 120 1.24 19.08 -19.70
C GLN A 120 1.65 19.62 -18.33
N PRO A 121 0.99 20.69 -17.84
CA PRO A 121 1.23 21.21 -16.50
C PRO A 121 0.71 20.27 -15.41
N PHE A 122 1.39 20.25 -14.27
CA PHE A 122 0.92 19.64 -13.03
C PHE A 122 0.42 20.74 -12.09
N GLU A 123 -0.90 20.80 -11.90
CA GLU A 123 -1.59 21.95 -11.27
C GLU A 123 -1.69 21.84 -9.73
N SER A 124 -1.63 20.63 -9.18
CA SER A 124 -1.78 20.35 -7.76
C SER A 124 -0.44 20.03 -7.10
N ASN A 125 -0.45 19.66 -5.82
CA ASN A 125 0.71 19.03 -5.19
C ASN A 125 1.17 17.84 -6.04
N VAL A 126 2.48 17.72 -6.21
CA VAL A 126 3.10 16.64 -6.97
C VAL A 126 3.89 15.74 -6.02
N PHE A 127 3.77 14.45 -6.22
CA PHE A 127 4.40 13.41 -5.43
C PHE A 127 5.42 12.69 -6.30
N MET A 128 6.68 12.73 -5.86
CA MET A 128 7.78 12.05 -6.52
C MET A 128 8.01 10.70 -5.83
N TYR A 129 8.04 9.63 -6.61
CA TYR A 129 8.26 8.26 -6.16
C TYR A 129 9.54 7.71 -6.77
N TYR A 130 10.28 6.91 -6.02
CA TYR A 130 11.19 5.95 -6.61
C TYR A 130 10.51 4.59 -6.70
N GLY A 131 10.79 3.87 -7.77
CA GLY A 131 10.22 2.58 -8.11
C GLY A 131 11.34 1.57 -8.32
N LEU A 132 11.17 0.40 -7.72
CA LEU A 132 12.07 -0.73 -7.89
C LEU A 132 11.27 -1.87 -8.52
N SER A 133 11.84 -2.51 -9.53
CA SER A 133 11.30 -3.73 -10.13
C SER A 133 12.28 -4.87 -9.94
N ASN A 134 11.73 -6.08 -9.78
CA ASN A 134 12.50 -7.30 -9.51
C ASN A 134 13.20 -7.27 -8.13
N PHE A 135 12.60 -6.60 -7.15
CA PHE A 135 13.09 -6.54 -5.77
C PHE A 135 12.05 -7.12 -4.80
N TYR A 136 12.32 -8.30 -4.26
CA TYR A 136 11.32 -9.11 -3.54
C TYR A 136 11.22 -8.76 -2.05
N GLN A 137 10.69 -7.57 -1.72
CA GLN A 137 10.43 -7.20 -0.31
C GLN A 137 9.44 -8.13 0.40
N ASN A 138 8.59 -8.82 -0.35
CA ASN A 138 7.59 -9.74 0.17
C ASN A 138 8.14 -11.14 0.51
N HIS A 139 9.43 -11.40 0.28
CA HIS A 139 10.02 -12.68 0.62
C HIS A 139 9.98 -12.90 2.14
N ARG A 140 9.47 -14.06 2.59
CA ARG A 140 9.21 -14.33 4.03
C ARG A 140 10.40 -14.05 4.94
N ARG A 141 11.62 -14.45 4.55
CA ARG A 141 12.84 -14.21 5.34
C ARG A 141 13.21 -12.72 5.38
N TYR A 142 12.94 -12.00 4.30
CA TYR A 142 13.22 -10.56 4.23
C TYR A 142 12.26 -9.78 5.14
N VAL A 143 10.94 -10.04 5.04
CA VAL A 143 9.91 -9.39 5.87
C VAL A 143 10.13 -9.62 7.36
N LYS A 144 10.55 -10.84 7.74
CA LYS A 144 10.83 -11.19 9.14
C LYS A 144 12.11 -10.55 9.68
N SER A 145 13.06 -10.20 8.83
CA SER A 145 14.38 -9.73 9.24
C SER A 145 14.37 -8.26 9.66
N ARG A 146 13.81 -8.01 10.85
CA ARG A 146 13.80 -6.73 11.58
C ARG A 146 13.48 -6.97 13.06
N ASP A 147 13.71 -5.96 13.89
CA ASP A 147 13.30 -5.95 15.30
C ASP A 147 12.40 -4.74 15.58
N ASP A 148 11.10 -4.99 15.75
CA ASP A 148 10.12 -3.92 15.99
C ASP A 148 10.31 -3.25 17.38
N SER A 149 10.86 -3.95 18.37
CA SER A 149 11.18 -3.37 19.68
C SER A 149 12.39 -2.43 19.60
N GLN A 150 13.42 -2.81 18.83
CA GLN A 150 14.56 -1.94 18.56
C GLN A 150 14.12 -0.65 17.84
N LEU A 151 13.27 -0.79 16.80
CA LEU A 151 12.77 0.35 16.02
C LEU A 151 11.83 1.28 16.81
N ASN A 152 11.22 0.76 17.88
CA ASN A 152 10.43 1.52 18.84
C ASN A 152 11.29 2.15 19.96
N GLY A 153 12.62 2.07 19.86
CA GLY A 153 13.54 2.74 20.79
C GLY A 153 13.77 2.01 22.12
N ASP A 154 13.46 0.70 22.21
CA ASP A 154 13.75 -0.06 23.42
C ASP A 154 15.27 -0.23 23.61
N LYS A 155 15.76 0.16 24.80
CA LYS A 155 17.20 0.13 25.11
C LYS A 155 17.75 -1.30 25.19
N SER A 156 16.94 -2.29 25.60
CA SER A 156 17.38 -3.67 25.71
C SER A 156 17.53 -4.32 24.33
N SER A 157 16.57 -4.09 23.44
CA SER A 157 16.60 -4.53 22.03
C SER A 157 17.63 -3.78 21.19
N LEU A 158 18.06 -2.58 21.62
CA LEU A 158 19.15 -1.86 20.96
C LEU A 158 20.49 -2.60 21.09
N LEU A 159 20.81 -3.09 22.29
CA LEU A 159 22.04 -3.85 22.57
C LEU A 159 21.91 -5.34 22.23
N ASN A 160 20.72 -5.91 22.38
CA ASN A 160 20.44 -7.32 22.11
C ASN A 160 19.24 -7.49 21.18
N PRO A 161 19.40 -7.18 19.88
CA PRO A 161 18.30 -7.29 18.92
C PRO A 161 17.82 -8.74 18.76
N SER A 162 16.61 -8.91 18.25
CA SER A 162 15.98 -10.20 17.96
C SER A 162 16.82 -11.10 17.05
N LYS A 163 16.68 -12.42 17.23
CA LYS A 163 17.30 -13.44 16.36
C LYS A 163 16.77 -13.41 14.93
N GLU A 164 15.56 -12.89 14.71
CA GLU A 164 14.98 -12.78 13.36
C GLU A 164 15.81 -11.84 12.45
N CYS A 165 16.63 -10.95 13.01
CA CYS A 165 17.54 -10.08 12.27
C CYS A 165 18.74 -10.80 11.64
N GLU A 166 18.98 -12.09 11.91
CA GLU A 166 20.11 -12.82 11.33
C GLU A 166 20.05 -12.87 9.79
N PRO A 167 21.20 -12.71 9.09
CA PRO A 167 22.56 -12.55 9.62
C PRO A 167 22.93 -11.10 10.02
N TYR A 168 22.07 -10.11 9.73
CA TYR A 168 22.31 -8.67 9.95
C TYR A 168 22.00 -8.21 11.38
N ARG A 169 22.37 -9.04 12.36
CA ARG A 169 22.12 -8.78 13.77
C ARG A 169 23.30 -8.08 14.44
N THR A 170 24.52 -8.47 14.06
CA THR A 170 25.77 -8.01 14.68
C THR A 170 26.84 -7.78 13.62
N SER A 171 27.66 -6.74 13.78
CA SER A 171 28.88 -6.48 13.00
C SER A 171 30.03 -6.19 13.96
N ASP A 172 31.20 -6.79 13.72
CA ASP A 172 32.42 -6.54 14.52
C ASP A 172 32.21 -6.60 16.04
N LYS A 173 31.44 -7.61 16.49
CA LYS A 173 31.04 -7.85 17.89
C LYS A 173 30.13 -6.78 18.52
N LYS A 174 29.65 -5.81 17.73
CA LYS A 174 28.62 -4.84 18.13
C LYS A 174 27.27 -5.20 17.51
N SER A 175 26.19 -4.82 18.17
CA SER A 175 24.83 -4.98 17.65
C SER A 175 24.53 -3.94 16.59
N ILE A 176 23.91 -4.37 15.48
CA ILE A 176 23.57 -3.46 14.39
C ILE A 176 22.30 -2.68 14.74
N ALA A 177 22.35 -1.37 14.56
CA ALA A 177 21.19 -0.48 14.71
C ALA A 177 21.03 0.39 13.45
N PRO A 178 19.93 0.23 12.67
CA PRO A 178 18.86 -0.78 12.80
C PRO A 178 19.25 -2.16 12.23
N CYS A 179 18.89 -3.24 12.92
CA CYS A 179 19.20 -4.61 12.48
C CYS A 179 18.28 -5.11 11.36
N GLY A 180 18.75 -6.13 10.63
CA GLY A 180 17.94 -6.90 9.69
C GLY A 180 18.12 -6.54 8.22
N ALA A 181 17.66 -7.44 7.35
CA ALA A 181 17.84 -7.35 5.90
C ALA A 181 17.11 -6.15 5.28
N ILE A 182 15.96 -5.77 5.85
CA ILE A 182 15.18 -4.62 5.38
C ILE A 182 16.01 -3.35 5.53
N ALA A 183 16.47 -3.07 6.75
CA ALA A 183 17.32 -1.93 7.04
C ALA A 183 18.61 -1.95 6.22
N ASN A 184 19.31 -3.08 6.17
CA ASN A 184 20.59 -3.18 5.47
C ASN A 184 20.49 -2.93 3.95
N SER A 185 19.32 -3.13 3.33
CA SER A 185 19.11 -2.88 1.89
C SER A 185 18.46 -1.53 1.58
N LEU A 186 18.55 -0.56 2.51
CA LEU A 186 17.99 0.79 2.36
C LEU A 186 18.30 1.44 1.01
N PHE A 187 17.26 1.99 0.37
CA PHE A 187 17.40 2.83 -0.80
C PHE A 187 18.17 4.12 -0.46
N ASN A 188 19.26 4.38 -1.17
CA ASN A 188 20.21 5.43 -0.84
C ASN A 188 20.60 6.31 -2.04
N ASP A 189 19.95 6.17 -3.20
CA ASP A 189 20.15 7.10 -4.31
C ASP A 189 19.56 8.46 -3.93
N THR A 190 20.22 9.54 -4.36
CA THR A 190 19.71 10.90 -4.19
C THR A 190 19.18 11.39 -5.53
N LEU A 191 17.93 11.86 -5.54
CA LEU A 191 17.25 12.33 -6.73
C LEU A 191 16.95 13.82 -6.59
N GLU A 192 17.48 14.62 -7.51
CA GLU A 192 17.27 16.06 -7.56
C GLU A 192 16.62 16.44 -8.88
N LEU A 193 15.70 17.40 -8.83
CA LEU A 193 14.90 17.79 -9.99
C LEU A 193 15.17 19.25 -10.34
N PHE A 194 15.47 19.48 -11.62
CA PHE A 194 15.76 20.80 -12.16
C PHE A 194 14.83 21.15 -13.31
N TYR A 195 14.33 22.38 -13.32
CA TYR A 195 13.67 22.99 -14.48
C TYR A 195 14.71 23.69 -15.35
N ILE A 196 14.69 23.42 -16.66
CA ILE A 196 15.58 24.03 -17.64
C ILE A 196 14.81 25.15 -18.32
N HIS A 197 15.18 26.40 -18.02
CA HIS A 197 14.62 27.55 -18.71
C HIS A 197 15.06 27.59 -20.17
N PRO A 198 14.25 28.19 -21.07
CA PRO A 198 14.64 28.43 -22.47
C PRO A 198 15.96 29.20 -22.61
N ASN A 199 16.31 30.01 -21.62
CA ASN A 199 17.58 30.76 -21.58
C ASN A 199 18.79 29.90 -21.20
N GLY A 200 18.60 28.60 -20.95
CA GLY A 200 19.65 27.65 -20.56
C GLY A 200 19.94 27.59 -19.05
N SER A 201 19.29 28.41 -18.22
CA SER A 201 19.47 28.35 -16.77
C SER A 201 18.77 27.13 -16.14
N ARG A 202 19.44 26.49 -15.18
CA ARG A 202 18.91 25.35 -14.42
C ARG A 202 18.40 25.86 -13.07
N ILE A 203 17.11 25.67 -12.80
CA ILE A 203 16.49 26.04 -11.52
C ILE A 203 16.16 24.78 -10.74
N ALA A 204 16.70 24.66 -9.52
CA ALA A 204 16.40 23.56 -8.62
C ALA A 204 14.96 23.66 -8.11
N ILE A 205 14.23 22.54 -8.19
CA ILE A 205 12.87 22.44 -7.65
C ILE A 205 12.97 22.04 -6.19
N HIS A 206 12.30 22.81 -5.32
CA HIS A 206 12.28 22.52 -3.89
C HIS A 206 11.49 21.24 -3.60
N LEU A 207 12.19 20.21 -3.11
CA LEU A 207 11.65 18.90 -2.78
C LEU A 207 11.49 18.78 -1.25
N VAL A 208 10.24 18.67 -0.77
CA VAL A 208 9.97 18.51 0.67
C VAL A 208 10.21 17.06 1.09
N LYS A 209 11.02 16.87 2.14
CA LYS A 209 11.39 15.57 2.71
C LYS A 209 10.44 15.06 3.80
N THR A 210 9.71 15.96 4.45
CA THR A 210 8.79 15.66 5.56
C THR A 210 7.35 15.48 5.09
N GLY A 211 6.54 14.76 5.87
CA GLY A 211 5.14 14.44 5.55
C GLY A 211 4.96 13.31 4.52
N ILE A 212 6.02 12.56 4.21
CA ILE A 212 6.03 11.42 3.30
C ILE A 212 5.63 10.11 4.01
N ALA A 213 5.93 9.98 5.29
CA ALA A 213 5.55 8.84 6.12
C ALA A 213 4.09 8.94 6.60
N TRP A 214 3.54 7.82 7.07
CA TRP A 214 2.23 7.82 7.72
C TRP A 214 2.36 8.33 9.15
N TRP A 215 1.34 9.06 9.60
CA TRP A 215 1.34 9.67 10.94
C TRP A 215 1.58 8.63 12.05
N THR A 216 0.93 7.46 11.96
CA THR A 216 1.08 6.36 12.92
C THR A 216 2.49 5.78 12.90
N ASP A 217 3.12 5.69 11.73
CA ASP A 217 4.48 5.16 11.64
C ASP A 217 5.45 6.14 12.32
N LYS A 218 5.33 7.44 12.03
CA LYS A 218 6.22 8.48 12.55
C LYS A 218 6.07 8.71 14.06
N HIS A 219 4.85 8.70 14.61
CA HIS A 219 4.59 9.14 15.99
C HIS A 219 4.33 8.00 16.98
N VAL A 220 3.98 6.80 16.49
CA VAL A 220 3.61 5.66 17.35
C VAL A 220 4.58 4.50 17.19
N LYS A 221 4.87 4.09 15.96
CA LYS A 221 5.59 2.83 15.69
C LYS A 221 7.12 2.97 15.78
N PHE A 222 7.68 4.05 15.24
CA PHE A 222 9.11 4.30 15.23
C PHE A 222 9.45 5.39 16.24
N ARG A 223 10.48 5.16 17.06
CA ARG A 223 10.93 6.12 18.08
C ARG A 223 12.43 6.01 18.27
N ASN A 224 13.07 7.15 18.50
CA ASN A 224 14.47 7.14 18.90
C ASN A 224 14.59 6.66 20.36
N PRO A 225 15.60 5.84 20.68
CA PRO A 225 15.91 5.50 22.06
C PRO A 225 16.36 6.74 22.86
N GLY A 226 16.06 6.78 24.15
CA GLY A 226 16.45 7.88 25.05
C GLY A 226 15.36 8.94 25.25
N GLU A 227 15.63 9.88 26.17
CA GLU A 227 14.77 11.04 26.40
C GLU A 227 15.12 12.15 25.39
N ASN A 228 14.15 13.04 25.11
CA ASN A 228 14.12 14.01 24.00
C ASN A 228 15.34 14.97 23.88
N ASN A 229 16.28 14.96 24.83
CA ASN A 229 17.41 15.89 24.90
C ASN A 229 18.80 15.23 24.81
N ASN A 230 18.87 13.91 24.63
CA ASN A 230 20.17 13.23 24.52
C ASN A 230 20.69 13.28 23.08
N ASN A 231 21.97 13.62 22.91
CA ASN A 231 22.62 13.55 21.61
C ASN A 231 22.55 12.11 21.07
N LEU A 232 21.95 11.93 19.89
CA LEU A 232 21.73 10.60 19.30
C LEU A 232 23.04 9.82 19.15
N SER A 233 24.16 10.49 18.89
CA SER A 233 25.47 9.83 18.80
C SER A 233 25.87 9.09 20.07
N ILE A 234 25.51 9.62 21.25
CA ILE A 234 25.77 9.00 22.56
C ILE A 234 24.85 7.80 22.74
N VAL A 235 23.57 7.94 22.37
CA VAL A 235 22.59 6.87 22.53
C VAL A 235 22.96 5.63 21.70
N PHE A 236 23.55 5.83 20.53
CA PHE A 236 23.94 4.75 19.61
C PHE A 236 25.43 4.32 19.72
N GLN A 237 26.19 4.80 20.72
CA GLN A 237 27.64 4.60 20.82
C GLN A 237 28.09 3.12 20.83
N ASP A 238 27.31 2.25 21.47
CA ASP A 238 27.59 0.81 21.58
C ASP A 238 27.01 -0.04 20.43
N THR A 239 26.47 0.63 19.41
CA THR A 239 25.92 -0.02 18.22
C THR A 239 26.81 0.19 17.01
N SER A 240 26.63 -0.65 15.99
CA SER A 240 27.25 -0.48 14.67
C SER A 240 26.20 -0.12 13.64
N LYS A 241 26.60 0.67 12.63
CA LYS A 241 25.77 0.87 11.42
C LYS A 241 25.55 -0.45 10.67
N PRO A 242 24.49 -0.58 9.88
CA PRO A 242 24.34 -1.70 8.95
C PRO A 242 25.52 -1.79 7.97
N VAL A 243 25.82 -3.01 7.52
CA VAL A 243 27.01 -3.33 6.71
C VAL A 243 27.05 -2.47 5.45
N ASN A 244 25.92 -2.34 4.77
CA ASN A 244 25.80 -1.62 3.50
C ASN A 244 25.59 -0.10 3.65
N TRP A 245 25.48 0.41 4.87
CA TRP A 245 25.27 1.83 5.10
C TRP A 245 26.60 2.58 5.09
N ARG A 246 26.64 3.77 4.47
CA ARG A 246 27.82 4.65 4.53
C ARG A 246 27.88 5.43 5.84
N LYS A 247 26.72 5.89 6.31
CA LYS A 247 26.55 6.69 7.52
C LYS A 247 25.68 5.92 8.53
N PRO A 248 25.87 6.11 9.84
CA PRO A 248 25.00 5.55 10.87
C PRO A 248 23.61 6.21 10.87
N VAL A 249 22.67 5.59 11.57
CA VAL A 249 21.26 6.01 11.58
C VAL A 249 21.00 7.41 12.12
N TYR A 250 21.84 7.86 13.06
CA TYR A 250 21.78 9.20 13.64
C TYR A 250 22.43 10.30 12.77
N GLU A 251 22.94 9.95 11.60
CA GLU A 251 23.50 10.88 10.61
C GLU A 251 22.70 10.90 9.29
N LEU A 252 21.47 10.36 9.31
CA LEU A 252 20.61 10.34 8.13
C LEU A 252 20.12 11.75 7.75
N ASP A 253 19.75 12.57 8.74
CA ASP A 253 19.39 13.97 8.52
C ASP A 253 19.89 14.85 9.69
N PRO A 254 21.17 15.25 9.70
CA PRO A 254 21.73 16.07 10.77
C PRO A 254 21.13 17.48 10.86
N SER A 255 20.49 17.96 9.78
CA SER A 255 19.92 19.30 9.69
C SER A 255 18.55 19.41 10.36
N ASP A 256 17.82 18.30 10.49
CA ASP A 256 16.48 18.25 11.06
C ASP A 256 16.38 17.15 12.14
N PRO A 257 16.45 17.51 13.43
CA PRO A 257 16.33 16.56 14.54
C PRO A 257 15.00 15.77 14.53
N ASP A 258 13.90 16.36 14.05
CA ASP A 258 12.58 15.73 13.98
C ASP A 258 12.45 14.75 12.78
N ASN A 259 13.51 14.64 11.98
CA ASN A 259 13.63 13.73 10.85
C ASN A 259 14.93 12.90 10.90
N ASN A 260 15.51 12.67 12.08
CA ASN A 260 16.77 11.95 12.24
C ASN A 260 16.65 10.69 13.10
N GLY A 261 17.55 9.72 12.92
CA GLY A 261 17.47 8.43 13.63
C GLY A 261 16.41 7.48 13.06
N PHE A 262 15.75 6.70 13.92
CA PHE A 262 14.67 5.78 13.53
C PHE A 262 13.40 6.49 13.06
N ILE A 263 13.21 7.77 13.42
CA ILE A 263 12.06 8.58 12.98
C ILE A 263 12.26 9.26 11.63
N ASN A 264 13.42 9.06 10.99
CA ASN A 264 13.67 9.58 9.65
C ASN A 264 12.63 9.04 8.66
N GLU A 265 11.95 9.93 7.94
CA GLU A 265 10.80 9.53 7.14
C GLU A 265 11.18 8.71 5.90
N ASP A 266 12.36 8.94 5.30
CA ASP A 266 12.88 8.10 4.21
C ASP A 266 13.10 6.66 4.67
N PHE A 267 13.70 6.51 5.86
CA PHE A 267 13.88 5.22 6.51
C PHE A 267 12.54 4.55 6.81
N ILE A 268 11.58 5.26 7.41
CA ILE A 268 10.25 4.72 7.71
C ILE A 268 9.53 4.23 6.44
N VAL A 269 9.55 5.03 5.38
CA VAL A 269 8.93 4.67 4.09
C VAL A 269 9.58 3.41 3.52
N TRP A 270 10.90 3.26 3.66
CA TRP A 270 11.59 2.06 3.25
C TRP A 270 11.19 0.82 4.06
N MET A 271 11.17 0.93 5.39
CA MET A 271 10.88 -0.16 6.33
C MET A 271 9.48 -0.75 6.16
N ARG A 272 8.55 -0.02 5.54
CA ARG A 272 7.25 -0.54 5.11
C ARG A 272 7.40 -1.43 3.88
N THR A 273 7.52 -2.73 4.08
CA THR A 273 7.67 -3.74 3.01
C THR A 273 6.52 -3.70 1.99
N ALA A 274 6.86 -3.69 0.71
CA ALA A 274 5.90 -3.83 -0.38
C ALA A 274 5.42 -5.28 -0.55
N ALA A 275 4.17 -5.44 -1.00
CA ALA A 275 3.57 -6.76 -1.23
C ALA A 275 3.99 -7.42 -2.56
N LEU A 276 4.47 -6.62 -3.52
CA LEU A 276 4.83 -7.04 -4.87
C LEU A 276 6.32 -6.77 -5.16
N PRO A 277 6.95 -7.54 -6.07
CA PRO A 277 8.35 -7.34 -6.45
C PRO A 277 8.60 -6.09 -7.29
N THR A 278 7.54 -5.52 -7.85
CA THR A 278 7.55 -4.21 -8.50
C THR A 278 6.71 -3.28 -7.63
N PHE A 279 7.36 -2.28 -7.05
CA PHE A 279 6.72 -1.34 -6.15
C PHE A 279 7.32 0.06 -6.29
N ARG A 280 6.62 1.02 -5.70
CA ARG A 280 7.06 2.41 -5.61
C ARG A 280 6.91 2.89 -4.18
N LYS A 281 7.77 3.81 -3.79
CA LYS A 281 7.80 4.42 -2.46
C LYS A 281 7.89 5.94 -2.62
N LEU A 282 7.14 6.65 -1.79
CA LEU A 282 7.10 8.11 -1.83
C LEU A 282 8.46 8.65 -1.42
N TYR A 283 9.07 9.45 -2.28
CA TYR A 283 10.36 10.06 -2.04
C TYR A 283 10.16 11.48 -1.52
N ARG A 284 9.52 12.35 -2.31
CA ARG A 284 9.40 13.78 -2.00
C ARG A 284 8.05 14.33 -2.39
N ILE A 285 7.69 15.45 -1.78
CA ILE A 285 6.48 16.21 -2.11
C ILE A 285 6.91 17.57 -2.68
N ILE A 286 6.37 17.92 -3.83
CA ILE A 286 6.49 19.25 -4.42
C ILE A 286 5.16 19.96 -4.14
N GLN A 287 5.19 20.85 -3.17
CA GLN A 287 3.99 21.57 -2.75
C GLN A 287 3.63 22.66 -3.76
N LYS A 288 2.33 22.83 -4.01
CA LYS A 288 1.82 23.95 -4.79
C LYS A 288 2.19 25.25 -4.08
N LYS A 289 2.76 26.20 -4.82
CA LYS A 289 3.07 27.54 -4.31
C LYS A 289 1.77 28.26 -3.94
N LYS A 290 1.82 29.14 -2.94
CA LYS A 290 0.65 29.92 -2.48
C LYS A 290 0.06 30.82 -3.57
N ASP A 291 0.86 31.19 -4.57
CA ASP A 291 0.40 31.90 -5.74
C ASP A 291 -0.31 30.91 -6.69
N ASN A 292 -1.64 30.96 -6.71
CA ASN A 292 -2.48 30.06 -7.49
C ASN A 292 -2.38 30.26 -9.01
N MET A 293 -1.63 31.26 -9.49
CA MET A 293 -1.55 31.59 -10.91
C MET A 293 -0.60 30.68 -11.70
N THR A 294 0.34 29.98 -11.05
CA THR A 294 1.30 29.11 -11.73
C THR A 294 1.09 27.64 -11.37
N PRO A 295 1.20 26.72 -12.35
CA PRO A 295 1.19 25.29 -12.05
C PRO A 295 2.42 24.93 -11.20
N THR A 296 2.29 23.90 -10.37
CA THR A 296 3.39 23.39 -9.54
C THR A 296 4.59 22.97 -10.39
N LEU A 297 4.34 22.27 -11.50
CA LEU A 297 5.31 21.99 -12.55
C LEU A 297 4.75 22.47 -13.90
N PRO A 298 5.24 23.58 -14.48
CA PRO A 298 4.84 24.03 -15.81
C PRO A 298 5.31 23.06 -16.90
N PRO A 299 4.69 23.08 -18.10
CA PRO A 299 5.23 22.35 -19.24
C PRO A 299 6.61 22.91 -19.62
N GLY A 300 7.48 22.04 -20.11
CA GLY A 300 8.83 22.41 -20.52
C GLY A 300 9.87 21.34 -20.25
N ASN A 301 11.13 21.75 -20.34
CA ASN A 301 12.28 20.87 -20.23
C ASN A 301 12.73 20.77 -18.78
N TYR A 302 12.97 19.55 -18.33
CA TYR A 302 13.44 19.22 -16.99
C TYR A 302 14.66 18.31 -17.09
N SER A 303 15.40 18.25 -16.00
CA SER A 303 16.51 17.32 -15.82
C SER A 303 16.42 16.69 -14.45
N LEU A 304 16.46 15.36 -14.42
CA LEU A 304 16.60 14.57 -13.21
C LEU A 304 18.08 14.29 -12.99
N GLU A 305 18.63 14.79 -11.90
CA GLU A 305 20.00 14.50 -11.48
C GLU A 305 19.96 13.36 -10.46
N VAL A 306 20.64 12.26 -10.79
CA VAL A 306 20.67 11.05 -9.98
C VAL A 306 22.07 10.82 -9.47
N ILE A 307 22.23 10.86 -8.15
CA ILE A 307 23.46 10.45 -7.48
C ILE A 307 23.29 9.00 -7.06
N TYR A 308 23.97 8.11 -7.77
CA TYR A 308 23.89 6.68 -7.52
C TYR A 308 24.64 6.26 -6.28
N SER A 309 23.98 5.46 -5.45
CA SER A 309 24.57 4.89 -4.25
C SER A 309 24.15 3.43 -4.02
N ILE A 310 23.09 2.93 -4.67
CA ILE A 310 22.53 1.60 -4.35
C ILE A 310 23.43 0.44 -4.80
N LEU A 311 23.51 -0.59 -3.94
CA LEU A 311 24.46 -1.70 -4.03
C LEU A 311 24.03 -2.83 -4.99
N GLU A 312 22.73 -2.99 -5.24
CA GLU A 312 22.20 -4.19 -5.91
C GLU A 312 21.64 -3.88 -7.32
N LYS A 313 22.53 -3.37 -8.18
CA LYS A 313 22.18 -2.86 -9.53
C LYS A 313 22.14 -3.94 -10.62
N ARG A 314 22.67 -5.13 -10.37
CA ARG A 314 22.82 -6.16 -11.43
C ARG A 314 21.51 -6.80 -11.88
N ILE A 315 20.43 -6.68 -11.11
CA ILE A 315 19.16 -7.40 -11.36
C ILE A 315 17.91 -6.50 -11.19
N THR A 316 18.04 -5.35 -10.53
CA THR A 316 16.92 -4.46 -10.16
C THR A 316 16.75 -3.34 -11.18
N LYS A 317 15.56 -3.18 -11.76
CA LYS A 317 15.24 -1.99 -12.57
C LYS A 317 14.83 -0.84 -11.64
N MET A 318 15.43 0.33 -11.85
CA MET A 318 15.23 1.54 -11.07
C MET A 318 14.51 2.59 -11.89
N LYS A 319 13.40 3.07 -11.35
CA LYS A 319 12.54 4.03 -12.01
C LYS A 319 12.18 5.16 -11.07
N THR A 320 12.01 6.35 -11.60
CA THR A 320 11.41 7.47 -10.88
C THR A 320 10.06 7.76 -11.50
N GLN A 321 9.04 7.98 -10.68
CA GLN A 321 7.70 8.37 -11.15
C GLN A 321 7.26 9.67 -10.49
N ILE A 322 6.82 10.63 -11.29
CA ILE A 322 6.27 11.92 -10.87
C ILE A 322 4.75 11.86 -11.07
N LYS A 323 3.96 12.12 -10.02
CA LYS A 323 2.49 11.95 -10.06
C LYS A 323 1.76 13.08 -9.34
N MET A 324 0.59 13.49 -9.85
CA MET A 324 -0.28 14.44 -9.12
C MET A 324 -0.98 13.83 -7.90
N LEU A 325 -1.21 12.51 -7.87
CA LEU A 325 -1.91 11.85 -6.76
C LEU A 325 -1.03 10.90 -5.96
N ARG A 326 -1.39 10.78 -4.67
CA ARG A 326 -0.73 9.86 -3.73
C ARG A 326 -1.13 8.40 -3.91
N PHE A 327 -2.31 8.15 -4.49
CA PHE A 327 -2.88 6.81 -4.65
C PHE A 327 -3.29 6.57 -6.10
N THR A 328 -3.14 5.34 -6.56
CA THR A 328 -3.70 4.90 -7.85
C THR A 328 -5.10 4.35 -7.62
N VAL A 329 -6.04 4.79 -8.45
CA VAL A 329 -7.42 4.29 -8.42
C VAL A 329 -7.46 2.97 -9.18
N PHE A 330 -7.25 1.85 -8.48
CA PHE A 330 -7.28 0.50 -9.09
C PHE A 330 -8.71 0.01 -9.39
N LEU A 331 -9.73 0.75 -8.95
CA LEU A 331 -11.14 0.43 -9.17
C LEU A 331 -11.59 0.54 -10.65
N ARG A 332 -10.69 1.00 -11.53
CA ARG A 332 -10.93 1.25 -12.96
C ARG A 332 -11.46 0.02 -13.71
N SER A 333 -10.97 -1.18 -13.40
CA SER A 333 -11.33 -2.41 -14.12
C SER A 333 -12.37 -3.26 -13.39
N VAL A 334 -12.40 -3.20 -12.06
CA VAL A 334 -13.21 -4.09 -11.23
C VAL A 334 -14.71 -3.80 -11.39
N TYR A 335 -15.11 -2.52 -11.44
CA TYR A 335 -16.53 -2.16 -11.61
C TYR A 335 -17.08 -2.46 -13.01
N CYS A 336 -16.27 -2.31 -14.05
CA CYS A 336 -16.67 -2.65 -15.42
C CYS A 336 -16.74 -4.18 -15.63
N GLN A 337 -15.83 -4.93 -14.98
CA GLN A 337 -15.79 -6.39 -15.07
C GLN A 337 -16.90 -7.08 -14.23
N ILE A 338 -17.21 -6.56 -13.04
CA ILE A 338 -18.32 -7.06 -12.19
C ILE A 338 -19.67 -6.96 -12.91
N HIS A 339 -19.82 -6.01 -13.83
CA HIS A 339 -21.03 -5.88 -14.64
C HIS A 339 -21.03 -6.76 -15.91
N LYS A 340 -19.85 -7.24 -16.37
CA LYS A 340 -19.69 -8.27 -17.42
C LYS A 340 -19.82 -9.71 -16.90
N LEU A 341 -19.93 -9.89 -15.59
CA LEU A 341 -20.00 -11.20 -14.93
C LEU A 341 -21.32 -12.01 -15.09
N PRO A 342 -22.37 -11.58 -15.82
CA PRO A 342 -23.42 -12.52 -16.22
C PRO A 342 -22.99 -13.50 -17.34
N GLU A 343 -21.89 -13.26 -18.05
CA GLU A 343 -21.51 -14.07 -19.24
C GLU A 343 -20.47 -15.18 -18.99
N LEU A 344 -19.88 -15.28 -17.78
CA LEU A 344 -18.72 -16.16 -17.54
C LEU A 344 -18.97 -17.38 -16.65
N SER A 345 -20.21 -17.68 -16.26
CA SER A 345 -20.57 -18.94 -15.58
C SER A 345 -21.07 -20.03 -16.53
N MET A 346 -20.62 -20.03 -17.79
CA MET A 346 -20.99 -20.97 -18.85
C MET A 346 -19.78 -21.76 -19.33
N LEU A 347 -19.07 -22.50 -18.45
CA LEU A 347 -18.09 -23.50 -18.89
C LEU A 347 -17.70 -24.50 -17.76
N LYS A 348 -18.63 -25.38 -17.38
CA LYS A 348 -18.34 -26.81 -17.19
C LYS A 348 -19.61 -27.63 -17.07
N LYS A 349 -19.74 -28.59 -17.99
CA LYS A 349 -20.66 -29.75 -18.03
C LYS A 349 -20.75 -30.39 -16.63
N GLU A 350 -21.91 -30.80 -16.11
CA GLU A 350 -22.80 -31.85 -16.62
C GLU A 350 -24.12 -31.81 -15.82
N ASN A 351 -25.24 -32.20 -16.45
CA ASN A 351 -26.59 -32.39 -15.88
C ASN A 351 -27.31 -31.14 -15.36
N ILE A 352 -28.26 -30.63 -16.17
CA ILE A 352 -29.68 -30.46 -15.79
C ILE A 352 -30.42 -29.92 -17.03
N LEU A 353 -31.02 -30.87 -17.72
CA LEU A 353 -31.90 -30.72 -18.87
C LEU A 353 -33.29 -30.21 -18.40
N ILE A 354 -33.39 -29.01 -17.82
CA ILE A 354 -34.70 -28.38 -17.50
C ILE A 354 -34.70 -26.84 -17.68
N LEU A 355 -33.54 -26.18 -17.83
CA LEU A 355 -33.47 -24.70 -17.97
C LEU A 355 -33.42 -24.17 -19.42
N PHE A 356 -33.71 -25.00 -20.41
CA PHE A 356 -33.64 -24.61 -21.83
C PHE A 356 -34.88 -23.83 -22.33
N PHE A 357 -35.98 -23.78 -21.58
CA PHE A 357 -37.24 -23.17 -22.06
C PHE A 357 -37.46 -21.68 -21.67
N GLN A 358 -36.54 -21.05 -20.95
CA GLN A 358 -36.65 -19.62 -20.57
C GLN A 358 -35.65 -18.69 -21.31
N LEU A 359 -34.76 -19.24 -22.14
CA LEU A 359 -33.63 -18.50 -22.71
C LEU A 359 -33.85 -17.92 -24.12
N GLN A 360 -35.04 -18.07 -24.72
CA GLN A 360 -35.29 -17.55 -26.07
C GLN A 360 -35.81 -16.09 -26.13
N ASN A 361 -36.25 -15.48 -25.02
CA ASN A 361 -36.83 -14.13 -25.04
C ASN A 361 -35.92 -12.99 -24.52
N LEU A 362 -34.76 -13.27 -23.89
CA LEU A 362 -33.84 -12.23 -23.41
C LEU A 362 -32.71 -11.86 -24.38
N THR A 363 -32.46 -12.69 -25.40
CA THR A 363 -31.38 -12.47 -26.38
C THR A 363 -31.67 -11.34 -27.37
N PHE A 364 -32.93 -10.88 -27.47
CA PHE A 364 -33.32 -9.80 -28.38
C PHE A 364 -33.00 -8.40 -27.82
N ILE A 365 -32.98 -8.21 -26.50
CA ILE A 365 -32.73 -6.91 -25.86
C ILE A 365 -31.23 -6.64 -25.68
N SER A 366 -30.42 -7.69 -25.44
CA SER A 366 -28.96 -7.57 -25.30
C SER A 366 -28.26 -7.18 -26.61
N LYS A 367 -28.69 -7.74 -27.75
CA LYS A 367 -28.10 -7.39 -29.06
C LYS A 367 -28.39 -5.95 -29.51
N PHE A 368 -29.51 -5.36 -29.09
CA PHE A 368 -29.85 -3.97 -29.45
C PHE A 368 -29.00 -2.95 -28.68
N TYR A 369 -28.62 -3.26 -27.42
CA TYR A 369 -27.72 -2.42 -26.63
C TYR A 369 -26.24 -2.60 -27.00
N LEU A 370 -25.82 -3.80 -27.42
CA LEU A 370 -24.43 -4.07 -27.81
C LEU A 370 -23.99 -3.35 -29.10
N LEU A 371 -24.90 -3.16 -30.06
CA LEU A 371 -24.58 -2.54 -31.36
C LEU A 371 -24.50 -1.01 -31.29
N PHE A 372 -25.18 -0.36 -30.33
CA PHE A 372 -25.24 1.11 -30.27
C PHE A 372 -24.11 1.75 -29.45
N PHE A 373 -23.53 1.04 -28.47
CA PHE A 373 -22.51 1.61 -27.57
C PHE A 373 -21.07 1.17 -27.82
N CYS A 374 -20.83 0.15 -28.66
CA CYS A 374 -19.48 -0.33 -28.93
C CYS A 374 -18.87 0.19 -30.24
N ASN A 375 -19.63 0.91 -31.08
CA ASN A 375 -19.16 1.46 -32.37
C ASN A 375 -18.87 2.97 -32.34
N TYR A 376 -18.95 3.62 -31.18
CA TYR A 376 -18.53 5.02 -30.99
C TYR A 376 -17.63 5.13 -29.74
N LEU A 377 -16.46 4.50 -29.79
CA LEU A 377 -15.30 4.77 -28.92
C LEU A 377 -14.01 4.27 -29.58
#